data_AF-A0AB74GUM8-F1
#
_entry.id   AF-A0AB74GUM8-F1
#
_cell.length_a   1.000
_cell.length_b   1.000
_cell.length_c   1.000
_cell.angle_alpha   90.00
_cell.angle_beta   90.00
_cell.angle_gamma   90.00
#
_symmetry.space_group_name_H-M   'P 1'
#
loop_
_entity.id
_entity.type
_entity.pdbx_description
1 polymer ?
#
loop_
_entity_poly.entity_id
_entity_poly.type
_entity_poly.pdbx_seq_one_letter_code
_entity_poly.pdbx_strand_id
1 'polypeptide(L)'
;MGISSQVHGIAWSLSYSDSRSSHGDEEDDEPHSDKVVTLSLSVPLSHLLPGSYAGCTLTSSRHSVGSQMVSLNGTLLDNHALSYAVSQTRDRQNGSSGSLTAGYSSGRGDLNLGYSHDSQAARLNYGASGDILIHRHGVVFTPEMNGAVVLIDAGGAGGVTLANQKTIATNGDGYAVLPFATAYHRNDVSLDSHSLPENVDLANSAVTLVPTKDAVVLARFHTHVGYKALFTLQSRGQPLPFGSEVRAKDTNSIVASEGQVYLAGLAPKGTLYAQWGPGPQQRCSARYDLTPTLAQTPHPLILQQTLSCPF
;
A
#
# COMPACT_ATOMS: atom_id res chain seq x y z
N MET A 1 0.55 -35.41 15.76
CA MET A 1 0.45 -35.85 14.35
C MET A 1 -0.74 -35.18 13.70
N GLY A 2 -0.69 -34.83 12.42
CA GLY A 2 -1.83 -34.23 11.75
C GLY A 2 -1.78 -34.38 10.23
N ILE A 3 -2.95 -34.26 9.60
CA ILE A 3 -3.13 -34.23 8.16
C ILE A 3 -3.91 -32.98 7.78
N SER A 4 -3.60 -32.41 6.62
CA SER A 4 -4.33 -31.25 6.09
C SER A 4 -4.38 -31.35 4.56
N SER A 5 -5.47 -30.90 3.97
CA SER A 5 -5.63 -30.85 2.52
C SER A 5 -6.58 -29.71 2.11
N GLN A 6 -6.58 -29.37 0.83
CA GLN A 6 -7.44 -28.34 0.26
C GLN A 6 -8.09 -28.87 -1.02
N VAL A 7 -9.41 -28.73 -1.11
CA VAL A 7 -10.21 -29.18 -2.26
C VAL A 7 -11.17 -28.07 -2.65
N HIS A 8 -11.09 -27.59 -3.89
CA HIS A 8 -11.95 -26.52 -4.43
C HIS A 8 -12.01 -25.25 -3.55
N GLY A 9 -10.87 -24.84 -2.99
CA GLY A 9 -10.78 -23.67 -2.11
C GLY A 9 -11.10 -23.96 -0.63
N ILE A 10 -11.79 -25.06 -0.33
CA ILE A 10 -12.10 -25.48 1.04
C ILE A 10 -10.89 -26.19 1.64
N ALA A 11 -10.34 -25.63 2.72
CA ALA A 11 -9.24 -26.22 3.46
C ALA A 11 -9.75 -26.98 4.68
N TRP A 12 -9.19 -28.15 4.95
CA TRP A 12 -9.49 -28.93 6.14
C TRP A 12 -8.21 -29.49 6.77
N SER A 13 -8.19 -29.60 8.09
CA SER A 13 -7.09 -30.20 8.84
C SER A 13 -7.62 -31.00 10.02
N LEU A 14 -6.97 -32.13 10.28
CA LEU A 14 -7.20 -32.98 11.44
C LEU A 14 -5.86 -33.18 12.15
N SER A 15 -5.80 -32.79 13.42
CA SER A 15 -4.60 -32.93 14.24
C SER A 15 -4.91 -33.67 15.55
N TYR A 16 -3.91 -34.39 16.01
CA TYR A 16 -3.89 -35.11 17.28
C TYR A 16 -2.62 -34.75 18.05
N SER A 17 -2.79 -34.33 19.30
CA SER A 17 -1.72 -34.02 20.24
C SER A 17 -1.89 -34.85 21.51
N ASP A 18 -0.79 -35.36 22.06
CA ASP A 18 -0.71 -36.03 23.36
C ASP A 18 0.36 -35.32 24.18
N SER A 19 -0.06 -34.52 25.17
CA SER A 19 0.83 -33.87 26.12
C SER A 19 0.83 -34.65 27.43
N ARG A 20 2.01 -35.03 27.90
CA ARG A 20 2.21 -35.72 29.18
C ARG A 20 2.94 -34.80 30.12
N SER A 21 2.34 -34.48 31.26
CA SER A 21 3.02 -33.78 32.35
C SER A 21 3.57 -34.81 33.34
N SER A 22 4.80 -34.60 33.82
CA SER A 22 5.50 -35.50 34.74
C SER A 22 5.62 -34.92 36.16
N HIS A 23 4.77 -33.96 36.53
CA HIS A 23 4.63 -33.48 37.90
C HIS A 23 3.33 -34.05 38.46
N GLY A 24 3.44 -35.09 39.26
CA GLY A 24 2.36 -35.60 40.11
C GLY A 24 2.50 -35.00 41.50
N ASP A 25 1.40 -34.49 42.05
CA ASP A 25 1.29 -34.23 43.49
C ASP A 25 1.31 -35.58 44.23
N GLU A 26 2.00 -35.63 45.37
CA GLU A 26 2.48 -36.82 46.10
C GLU A 26 1.39 -37.79 46.63
N GLU A 27 0.12 -37.70 46.20
CA GLU A 27 -0.97 -38.55 46.73
C GLU A 27 -1.72 -39.40 45.68
N ASP A 28 -1.60 -39.15 44.36
CA ASP A 28 -2.23 -39.98 43.32
C ASP A 28 -1.26 -40.23 42.13
N ASP A 29 -0.68 -41.43 42.08
CA ASP A 29 0.39 -41.87 41.17
C ASP A 29 -0.14 -42.23 39.76
N GLU A 30 -0.91 -41.34 39.11
CA GLU A 30 -1.40 -41.51 37.73
C GLU A 30 -0.80 -40.43 36.79
N PRO A 31 -0.03 -40.82 35.76
CA PRO A 31 0.51 -39.86 34.80
C PRO A 31 -0.61 -39.16 34.02
N HIS A 32 -0.75 -37.84 34.21
CA HIS A 32 -1.70 -37.03 33.48
C HIS A 32 -1.31 -36.90 32.00
N SER A 33 -2.05 -37.61 31.14
CA SER A 33 -1.96 -37.52 29.67
C SER A 33 -3.18 -36.79 29.14
N ASP A 34 -2.92 -35.59 28.60
CA ASP A 34 -3.91 -34.77 27.92
C ASP A 34 -3.82 -35.01 26.42
N LYS A 35 -4.85 -35.67 25.91
CA LYS A 35 -5.03 -35.98 24.49
C LYS A 35 -6.01 -34.99 23.91
N VAL A 36 -5.60 -34.29 22.86
CA VAL A 36 -6.42 -33.30 22.14
C VAL A 36 -6.53 -33.70 20.67
N VAL A 37 -7.75 -33.76 20.16
CA VAL A 37 -8.06 -33.92 18.74
C VAL A 37 -8.72 -32.64 18.25
N THR A 38 -8.17 -32.04 17.19
CA THR A 38 -8.74 -30.83 16.58
C THR A 38 -9.03 -31.09 15.11
N LEU A 39 -10.26 -30.80 14.70
CA LEU A 39 -10.70 -30.79 13.31
C LEU A 39 -11.03 -29.34 12.94
N SER A 40 -10.34 -28.79 11.96
CA SER A 40 -10.61 -27.44 11.43
C SER A 40 -11.04 -27.52 9.98
N LEU A 41 -12.07 -26.75 9.64
CA LEU A 41 -12.61 -26.57 8.29
C LEU A 41 -12.65 -25.07 7.99
N SER A 42 -12.14 -24.66 6.84
CA SER A 42 -12.19 -23.27 6.36
C SER A 42 -12.73 -23.21 4.95
N VAL A 43 -13.80 -22.45 4.75
CA VAL A 43 -14.54 -22.30 3.49
C VAL A 43 -14.41 -20.84 3.06
N PRO A 44 -13.77 -20.55 1.91
CA PRO A 44 -13.73 -19.20 1.37
C PRO A 44 -15.13 -18.78 0.91
N LEU A 45 -15.55 -17.57 1.28
CA LEU A 45 -16.83 -17.00 0.91
C LEU A 45 -16.71 -16.04 -0.29
N SER A 46 -15.69 -16.24 -1.13
CA SER A 46 -15.29 -15.32 -2.21
C SER A 46 -16.42 -14.89 -3.15
N HIS A 47 -17.46 -15.72 -3.33
CA HIS A 47 -18.62 -15.40 -4.16
C HIS A 47 -19.67 -14.49 -3.50
N LEU A 48 -19.75 -14.49 -2.17
CA LEU A 48 -20.73 -13.70 -1.40
C LEU A 48 -20.08 -12.46 -0.78
N LEU A 49 -18.88 -12.66 -0.22
CA LEU A 49 -18.08 -11.67 0.50
C LEU A 49 -16.61 -11.84 0.06
N PRO A 50 -16.15 -11.04 -0.93
CA PRO A 50 -14.77 -11.07 -1.37
C PRO A 50 -13.80 -10.83 -0.21
N GLY A 51 -12.77 -11.66 -0.08
CA GLY A 51 -11.78 -11.55 1.00
C GLY A 51 -12.20 -12.15 2.34
N SER A 52 -13.33 -12.86 2.42
CA SER A 52 -13.83 -13.47 3.65
C SER A 52 -13.81 -14.99 3.63
N TYR A 53 -13.68 -15.60 4.81
CA TYR A 53 -13.71 -17.04 5.03
C TYR A 53 -14.54 -17.40 6.27
N ALA A 54 -15.32 -18.48 6.16
CA ALA A 54 -15.99 -19.11 7.28
C ALA A 54 -15.16 -20.28 7.79
N GLY A 55 -14.96 -20.33 9.10
CA GLY A 55 -14.24 -21.39 9.78
C GLY A 55 -15.15 -22.16 10.72
N CYS A 56 -14.92 -23.46 10.83
CA CYS A 56 -15.47 -24.30 11.88
C CYS A 56 -14.34 -25.14 12.47
N THR A 57 -14.11 -25.02 13.77
CA THR A 57 -13.12 -25.82 14.49
C THR A 57 -13.81 -26.61 15.60
N LEU A 58 -13.60 -27.92 15.60
CA LEU A 58 -14.07 -28.85 16.61
C LEU A 58 -12.85 -29.37 17.36
N THR A 59 -12.81 -29.14 18.67
CA THR A 59 -11.74 -29.62 19.54
C THR A 59 -12.32 -30.54 20.60
N SER A 60 -11.77 -31.74 20.73
CA SER A 60 -12.16 -32.71 21.76
C SER A 60 -10.92 -33.08 22.56
N SER A 61 -11.02 -33.08 23.88
CA SER A 61 -9.92 -33.52 24.74
C SER A 61 -10.37 -34.63 25.71
N ARG A 62 -9.40 -35.38 26.27
CA ARG A 62 -9.69 -36.50 27.18
C ARG A 62 -10.24 -36.05 28.54
N HIS A 63 -9.79 -34.89 29.03
CA HIS A 63 -10.18 -34.35 30.35
C HIS A 63 -11.02 -33.06 30.27
N SER A 64 -11.11 -32.40 29.12
CA SER A 64 -11.99 -31.25 28.89
C SER A 64 -13.10 -31.62 27.92
N VAL A 65 -14.29 -31.10 28.20
CA VAL A 65 -15.46 -31.37 27.36
C VAL A 65 -15.30 -30.65 26.01
N GLY A 66 -15.68 -31.32 24.91
CA GLY A 66 -15.46 -30.83 23.56
C GLY A 66 -15.98 -29.41 23.30
N SER A 67 -15.18 -28.64 22.57
CA SER A 67 -15.40 -27.26 22.16
C SER A 67 -15.71 -27.18 20.66
N GLN A 68 -16.68 -26.35 20.29
CA GLN A 68 -17.00 -26.05 18.90
C GLN A 68 -16.91 -24.55 18.68
N MET A 69 -16.06 -24.12 17.75
CA MET A 69 -15.89 -22.73 17.34
C MET A 69 -16.37 -22.56 15.90
N VAL A 70 -17.25 -21.60 15.67
CA VAL A 70 -17.61 -21.12 14.33
C VAL A 70 -17.12 -19.69 14.19
N SER A 71 -16.44 -19.38 13.10
CA SER A 71 -15.88 -18.05 12.87
C SER A 71 -16.15 -17.54 11.46
N LEU A 72 -16.25 -16.23 11.31
CA LEU A 72 -16.28 -15.52 10.06
C LEU A 72 -15.22 -14.42 10.13
N ASN A 73 -14.24 -14.47 9.24
CA ASN A 73 -13.18 -13.47 9.21
C ASN A 73 -12.97 -12.99 7.78
N GLY A 74 -12.43 -11.79 7.61
CA GLY A 74 -12.12 -11.26 6.29
C GLY A 74 -11.48 -9.89 6.34
N THR A 75 -11.30 -9.32 5.16
CA THR A 75 -10.77 -7.96 4.96
C THR A 75 -11.74 -7.12 4.14
N LEU A 76 -11.80 -5.83 4.44
CA LEU A 76 -12.60 -4.81 3.79
C LEU A 76 -11.70 -3.67 3.28
N LEU A 77 -12.29 -2.74 2.52
CA LEU A 77 -11.64 -1.69 1.73
C LEU A 77 -10.85 -2.23 0.53
N ASP A 78 -10.70 -1.40 -0.50
CA ASP A 78 -9.98 -1.77 -1.73
C ASP A 78 -8.50 -2.12 -1.47
N ASN A 79 -7.91 -1.55 -0.42
CA ASN A 79 -6.54 -1.81 0.01
C ASN A 79 -6.44 -2.91 1.08
N HIS A 80 -7.55 -3.58 1.42
CA HIS A 80 -7.61 -4.66 2.41
C HIS A 80 -7.10 -4.25 3.82
N ALA A 81 -7.10 -2.95 4.11
CA ALA A 81 -6.56 -2.38 5.35
C ALA A 81 -7.40 -2.74 6.60
N LEU A 82 -8.71 -2.97 6.43
CA LEU A 82 -9.60 -3.26 7.55
C LEU A 82 -9.85 -4.76 7.64
N SER A 83 -9.28 -5.41 8.64
CA SER A 83 -9.59 -6.79 8.98
C SER A 83 -10.73 -6.86 9.99
N TYR A 84 -11.55 -7.90 9.88
CA TYR A 84 -12.57 -8.22 10.86
C TYR A 84 -12.63 -9.72 11.10
N ALA A 85 -13.00 -10.09 12.31
CA ALA A 85 -13.11 -11.47 12.75
C ALA A 85 -14.21 -11.58 13.80
N VAL A 86 -15.18 -12.45 13.53
CA VAL A 86 -16.28 -12.75 14.43
C VAL A 86 -16.23 -14.24 14.71
N SER A 87 -16.29 -14.63 15.96
CA SER A 87 -16.37 -16.04 16.31
C SER A 87 -17.27 -16.29 17.49
N GLN A 88 -17.90 -17.45 17.46
CA GLN A 88 -18.69 -17.97 18.55
C GLN A 88 -18.16 -19.35 18.89
N THR A 89 -17.77 -19.51 20.16
CA THR A 89 -17.28 -20.77 20.69
C THR A 89 -18.29 -21.30 21.69
N ARG A 90 -18.58 -22.59 21.61
CA ARG A 90 -19.45 -23.29 22.54
C ARG A 90 -18.65 -24.38 23.22
N ASP A 91 -18.36 -24.15 24.49
CA ASP A 91 -17.77 -25.13 25.37
C ASP A 91 -18.88 -25.83 26.15
N ARG A 92 -18.83 -27.16 26.20
CA ARG A 92 -19.84 -27.92 26.93
C ARG A 92 -19.82 -27.71 28.45
N GLN A 93 -18.71 -27.22 29.00
CA GLN A 93 -18.53 -26.99 30.44
C GLN A 93 -18.67 -25.50 30.82
N ASN A 94 -18.09 -24.60 30.02
CA ASN A 94 -18.02 -23.17 30.33
C ASN A 94 -19.09 -22.33 29.61
N GLY A 95 -19.99 -22.94 28.85
CA GLY A 95 -21.06 -22.26 28.13
C GLY A 95 -20.62 -21.70 26.79
N SER A 96 -21.35 -20.69 26.28
CA SER A 96 -21.03 -20.03 25.01
C SER A 96 -20.23 -18.77 25.24
N SER A 97 -19.16 -18.60 24.46
CA SER A 97 -18.43 -17.35 24.33
C SER A 97 -18.52 -16.81 22.91
N GLY A 98 -18.39 -15.50 22.77
CA GLY A 98 -18.38 -14.80 21.50
C GLY A 98 -17.27 -13.77 21.49
N SER A 99 -16.63 -13.59 20.34
CA SER A 99 -15.65 -12.54 20.15
C SER A 99 -15.84 -11.85 18.80
N LEU A 100 -15.58 -10.56 18.80
CA LEU A 100 -15.58 -9.67 17.66
C LEU A 100 -14.27 -8.89 17.72
N THR A 101 -13.45 -8.99 16.68
CA THR A 101 -12.23 -8.20 16.54
C THR A 101 -12.24 -7.48 15.21
N ALA A 102 -11.79 -6.24 15.21
CA ALA A 102 -11.58 -5.42 14.03
C ALA A 102 -10.19 -4.79 14.13
N GLY A 103 -9.43 -4.83 13.04
CA GLY A 103 -8.09 -4.26 12.95
C GLY A 103 -7.97 -3.38 11.72
N TYR A 104 -7.37 -2.20 11.83
CA TYR A 104 -7.13 -1.28 10.73
C TYR A 104 -5.63 -1.02 10.58
N SER A 105 -5.07 -1.53 9.49
CA SER A 105 -3.65 -1.35 9.14
C SER A 105 -3.49 -0.19 8.16
N SER A 106 -2.84 0.87 8.61
CA SER A 106 -2.55 2.06 7.81
C SER A 106 -1.04 2.24 7.66
N GLY A 107 -0.59 2.91 6.60
CA GLY A 107 0.79 3.37 6.48
C GLY A 107 1.24 4.36 7.55
N ARG A 108 0.38 4.70 8.52
CA ARG A 108 0.68 5.55 9.68
C ARG A 108 0.67 4.79 11.01
N GLY A 109 0.34 3.50 11.01
CA GLY A 109 0.18 2.71 12.24
C GLY A 109 -1.00 1.74 12.15
N ASP A 110 -1.10 0.88 13.15
CA ASP A 110 -2.11 -0.15 13.26
C ASP A 110 -3.05 0.15 14.43
N LEU A 111 -4.34 -0.06 14.22
CA LEU A 111 -5.38 0.10 15.23
C LEU A 111 -6.11 -1.21 15.41
N ASN A 112 -6.34 -1.64 16.65
CA ASN A 112 -7.03 -2.87 16.97
C ASN A 112 -8.14 -2.63 17.98
N LEU A 113 -9.29 -3.24 17.74
CA LEU A 113 -10.45 -3.23 18.62
C LEU A 113 -10.97 -4.66 18.75
N GLY A 114 -11.20 -5.09 19.98
CA GLY A 114 -11.67 -6.43 20.28
C GLY A 114 -12.72 -6.40 21.38
N TYR A 115 -13.81 -7.13 21.19
CA TYR A 115 -14.81 -7.37 22.20
C TYR A 115 -14.96 -8.88 22.36
N SER A 116 -14.93 -9.37 23.59
CA SER A 116 -15.15 -10.78 23.88
C SER A 116 -16.09 -10.91 25.07
N HIS A 117 -16.96 -11.89 25.02
CA HIS A 117 -17.94 -12.17 26.05
C HIS A 117 -17.94 -13.66 26.32
N ASP A 118 -17.74 -14.06 27.57
CA ASP A 118 -17.86 -15.44 28.05
C ASP A 118 -18.92 -15.52 29.16
N SER A 119 -19.10 -16.69 29.77
CA SER A 119 -20.11 -16.90 30.82
C SER A 119 -19.83 -16.16 32.12
N GLN A 120 -18.62 -15.63 32.31
CA GLN A 120 -18.17 -15.00 33.56
C GLN A 120 -17.90 -13.50 33.39
N ALA A 121 -17.47 -13.05 32.22
CA ALA A 121 -17.07 -11.68 31.97
C ALA A 121 -17.25 -11.24 30.51
N ALA A 122 -17.41 -9.93 30.34
CA ALA A 122 -17.22 -9.24 29.08
C ALA A 122 -15.91 -8.45 29.13
N ARG A 123 -15.09 -8.54 28.08
CA ARG A 123 -13.82 -7.84 27.95
C ARG A 123 -13.83 -7.01 26.67
N LEU A 124 -13.47 -5.74 26.79
CA LEU A 124 -13.23 -4.83 25.68
C LEU A 124 -11.72 -4.52 25.63
N ASN A 125 -11.10 -4.85 24.52
CA ASN A 125 -9.70 -4.63 24.22
C ASN A 125 -9.59 -3.57 23.13
N TYR A 126 -8.69 -2.61 23.29
CA TYR A 126 -8.36 -1.64 22.26
C TYR A 126 -6.86 -1.39 22.30
N GLY A 127 -6.27 -1.13 21.15
CA GLY A 127 -4.83 -0.90 21.03
C GLY A 127 -4.50 -0.10 19.79
N ALA A 128 -3.42 0.66 19.88
CA ALA A 128 -2.82 1.35 18.75
C ALA A 128 -1.31 1.12 18.83
N SER A 129 -0.69 0.81 17.70
CA SER A 129 0.75 0.57 17.59
C SER A 129 1.29 1.23 16.33
N GLY A 130 2.57 1.57 16.37
CA GLY A 130 3.26 2.26 15.29
C GLY A 130 4.42 3.08 15.83
N ASP A 131 5.26 3.51 14.91
CA ASP A 131 6.47 4.27 15.21
C ASP A 131 6.44 5.66 14.58
N ILE A 132 7.38 6.49 15.03
CA ILE A 132 7.54 7.86 14.58
C ILE A 132 8.95 8.02 14.01
N LEU A 133 9.04 8.42 12.75
CA LEU A 133 10.29 8.76 12.09
C LEU A 133 10.44 10.27 11.98
N ILE A 134 11.48 10.81 12.62
CA ILE A 134 11.82 12.23 12.57
C ILE A 134 12.97 12.41 11.58
N HIS A 135 12.79 13.30 10.61
CA HIS A 135 13.81 13.62 9.60
C HIS A 135 13.92 15.13 9.39
N ARG A 136 14.91 15.56 8.61
CA ARG A 136 15.22 16.98 8.35
C ARG A 136 14.07 17.84 7.80
N HIS A 137 13.00 17.23 7.27
CA HIS A 137 11.88 17.96 6.69
C HIS A 137 10.56 17.76 7.45
N GLY A 138 10.55 17.00 8.55
CA GLY A 138 9.32 16.78 9.31
C GLY A 138 9.29 15.46 10.08
N VAL A 139 8.06 15.06 10.39
CA VAL A 139 7.75 13.86 11.17
C VAL A 139 6.77 13.01 10.36
N VAL A 140 7.04 11.71 10.29
CA VAL A 140 6.19 10.75 9.60
C VAL A 140 5.83 9.63 10.56
N PHE A 141 4.54 9.34 10.68
CA PHE A 141 4.03 8.17 11.40
C PHE A 141 4.07 6.96 10.49
N THR A 142 4.36 5.80 11.04
CA THR A 142 4.53 4.55 10.31
C THR A 142 4.10 3.36 11.17
N PRO A 143 3.72 2.21 10.57
CA PRO A 143 3.65 0.96 11.32
C PRO A 143 4.97 0.66 12.04
N GLU A 144 4.93 -0.29 12.96
CA GLU A 144 6.15 -0.73 13.66
C GLU A 144 7.26 -1.06 12.66
N MET A 145 8.41 -0.40 12.85
CA MET A 145 9.58 -0.52 12.00
C MET A 145 10.38 -1.75 12.41
N ASN A 146 10.81 -2.54 11.43
CA ASN A 146 11.60 -3.74 11.67
C ASN A 146 12.81 -3.80 10.74
N GLY A 147 14.00 -3.74 11.33
CA GLY A 147 15.27 -3.79 10.61
C GLY A 147 15.54 -2.49 9.85
N ALA A 148 15.94 -2.62 8.58
CA ALA A 148 16.18 -1.44 7.74
C ALA A 148 14.86 -0.81 7.28
N VAL A 149 14.84 0.51 7.15
CA VAL A 149 13.65 1.31 6.86
C VAL A 149 13.92 2.23 5.68
N VAL A 150 12.91 2.44 4.84
CA VAL A 150 13.01 3.39 3.72
C VAL A 150 12.10 4.59 3.96
N LEU A 151 12.68 5.78 4.08
CA LEU A 151 11.95 7.04 3.99
C LEU A 151 11.73 7.38 2.52
N ILE A 152 10.48 7.54 2.13
CA ILE A 152 10.06 7.90 0.78
C ILE A 152 9.80 9.39 0.72
N ASP A 153 10.41 10.06 -0.25
CA ASP A 153 10.23 11.48 -0.57
C ASP A 153 9.68 11.58 -2.00
N ALA A 154 8.37 11.84 -2.11
CA ALA A 154 7.66 11.99 -3.37
C ALA A 154 7.52 13.46 -3.81
N GLY A 155 8.43 14.34 -3.37
CA GLY A 155 8.51 15.72 -3.88
C GLY A 155 7.23 16.54 -3.72
N GLY A 156 6.47 16.32 -2.65
CA GLY A 156 5.18 17.01 -2.40
C GLY A 156 3.94 16.30 -2.97
N ALA A 157 4.09 15.14 -3.62
CA ALA A 157 2.96 14.35 -4.10
C ALA A 157 2.32 13.56 -2.94
N GLY A 158 1.23 14.11 -2.37
CA GLY A 158 0.47 13.45 -1.31
C GLY A 158 -0.58 12.46 -1.81
N GLY A 159 -0.88 11.45 -0.98
CA GLY A 159 -1.89 10.42 -1.27
C GLY A 159 -1.45 9.33 -2.25
N VAL A 160 -0.16 9.29 -2.60
CA VAL A 160 0.39 8.32 -3.55
C VAL A 160 0.73 7.03 -2.80
N THR A 161 0.15 5.92 -3.25
CA THR A 161 0.37 4.59 -2.67
C THR A 161 1.63 3.92 -3.22
N LEU A 162 2.19 2.97 -2.47
CA LEU A 162 3.21 2.07 -2.98
C LEU A 162 2.58 0.96 -3.83
N ALA A 163 3.20 0.65 -4.98
CA ALA A 163 2.70 -0.34 -5.93
C ALA A 163 2.48 -1.73 -5.30
N ASN A 164 3.37 -2.12 -4.38
CA ASN A 164 3.33 -3.42 -3.70
C ASN A 164 2.74 -3.35 -2.28
N GLN A 165 2.36 -2.16 -1.80
CA GLN A 165 1.89 -1.92 -0.43
C GLN A 165 0.81 -0.82 -0.41
N LYS A 166 -0.41 -1.16 -0.82
CA LYS A 166 -1.53 -0.20 -0.95
C LYS A 166 -2.04 0.40 0.37
N THR A 167 -1.66 -0.19 1.50
CA THR A 167 -1.97 0.36 2.84
C THR A 167 -1.09 1.56 3.17
N ILE A 168 0.07 1.70 2.50
CA ILE A 168 1.03 2.79 2.71
C ILE A 168 0.86 3.83 1.60
N ALA A 169 0.55 5.06 2.02
CA ALA A 169 0.42 6.21 1.14
C ALA A 169 1.21 7.41 1.69
N THR A 170 1.69 8.26 0.78
CA THR A 170 2.35 9.52 1.15
C THR A 170 1.39 10.46 1.90
N ASN A 171 1.92 11.15 2.91
CA ASN A 171 1.21 12.19 3.64
C ASN A 171 1.01 13.44 2.77
N GLY A 172 0.37 14.49 3.31
CA GLY A 172 0.10 15.72 2.56
C GLY A 172 1.35 16.42 2.02
N ASP A 173 2.50 16.20 2.64
CA ASP A 173 3.80 16.76 2.23
C ASP A 173 4.57 15.85 1.27
N GLY A 174 4.00 14.70 0.89
CA GLY A 174 4.61 13.75 -0.03
C GLY A 174 5.60 12.76 0.61
N TYR A 175 5.56 12.57 1.93
CA TYR A 175 6.41 11.61 2.63
C TYR A 175 5.66 10.35 3.05
N ALA A 176 6.32 9.20 2.92
CA ALA A 176 5.87 7.91 3.46
C ALA A 176 7.06 7.15 4.04
N VAL A 177 6.79 6.10 4.81
CA VAL A 177 7.82 5.20 5.31
C VAL A 177 7.45 3.77 4.94
N LEU A 178 8.39 3.06 4.32
CA LEU A 178 8.33 1.61 4.20
C LEU A 178 9.00 1.01 5.45
N PRO A 179 8.25 0.38 6.36
CA PRO A 179 8.74 0.02 7.69
C PRO A 179 9.70 -1.17 7.71
N PHE A 180 9.91 -1.83 6.57
CA PHE A 180 10.83 -2.95 6.44
C PHE A 180 11.54 -2.94 5.09
N ALA A 181 12.82 -3.26 5.10
CA ALA A 181 13.65 -3.50 3.94
C ALA A 181 14.68 -4.59 4.26
N THR A 182 15.05 -5.37 3.24
CA THR A 182 16.01 -6.45 3.42
C THR A 182 17.42 -5.86 3.40
N ALA A 183 18.12 -5.92 4.53
CA ALA A 183 19.49 -5.40 4.66
C ALA A 183 20.46 -6.13 3.73
N TYR A 184 21.40 -5.40 3.12
CA TYR A 184 22.41 -5.89 2.17
C TYR A 184 21.84 -6.49 0.87
N HIS A 185 20.55 -6.33 0.63
CA HIS A 185 19.88 -6.78 -0.57
C HIS A 185 19.33 -5.60 -1.38
N ARG A 186 19.13 -5.85 -2.67
CA ARG A 186 18.41 -4.93 -3.54
C ARG A 186 16.95 -4.87 -3.12
N ASN A 187 16.47 -3.69 -2.78
CA ASN A 187 15.07 -3.41 -2.49
C ASN A 187 14.57 -2.45 -3.56
N ASP A 188 13.54 -2.86 -4.30
CA ASP A 188 12.90 -2.03 -5.31
C ASP A 188 11.65 -1.41 -4.70
N VAL A 189 11.65 -0.08 -4.61
CA VAL A 189 10.53 0.71 -4.08
C VAL A 189 9.86 1.42 -5.25
N SER A 190 8.57 1.18 -5.43
CA SER A 190 7.81 1.73 -6.56
C SER A 190 6.52 2.38 -6.09
N LEU A 191 6.23 3.56 -6.62
CA LEU A 191 4.96 4.26 -6.42
C LEU A 191 3.92 3.78 -7.43
N ASP A 192 2.66 3.66 -7.01
CA ASP A 192 1.56 3.28 -7.90
C ASP A 192 1.12 4.50 -8.72
N SER A 193 1.37 4.45 -10.03
CA SER A 193 0.98 5.49 -10.97
C SER A 193 -0.54 5.72 -11.05
N HIS A 194 -1.37 4.74 -10.67
CA HIS A 194 -2.82 4.89 -10.67
C HIS A 194 -3.33 5.70 -9.47
N SER A 195 -2.53 5.79 -8.41
CA SER A 195 -2.84 6.58 -7.23
C SER A 195 -2.32 8.03 -7.32
N LEU A 196 -1.70 8.40 -8.44
CA LEU A 196 -1.22 9.76 -8.64
C LEU A 196 -2.39 10.73 -8.79
N PRO A 197 -2.34 11.89 -8.11
CA PRO A 197 -3.24 12.99 -8.41
C PRO A 197 -3.15 13.40 -9.89
N GLU A 198 -4.25 13.90 -10.47
CA GLU A 198 -4.32 14.28 -11.89
C GLU A 198 -3.22 15.28 -12.30
N ASN A 199 -2.84 16.16 -11.38
CA ASN A 199 -1.82 17.19 -11.56
C ASN A 199 -0.41 16.75 -11.12
N VAL A 200 -0.12 15.46 -11.02
CA VAL A 200 1.20 14.96 -10.63
C VAL A 200 1.70 13.96 -11.64
N ASP A 201 2.94 14.15 -12.07
CA ASP A 201 3.66 13.17 -12.88
C ASP A 201 4.94 12.71 -12.18
N LEU A 202 5.35 11.47 -12.43
CA LEU A 202 6.58 10.90 -11.87
C LEU A 202 7.64 10.81 -12.97
N ALA A 203 8.81 11.42 -12.76
CA ALA A 203 9.93 11.22 -13.68
C ALA A 203 10.45 9.77 -13.62
N ASN A 204 10.49 9.20 -12.41
CA ASN A 204 10.79 7.80 -12.15
C ASN A 204 9.70 7.23 -11.25
N SER A 205 9.12 6.08 -11.61
CA SER A 205 8.12 5.39 -10.79
C SER A 205 8.72 4.36 -9.83
N ALA A 206 10.00 4.02 -10.01
CA ALA A 206 10.72 3.03 -9.20
C ALA A 206 12.12 3.52 -8.85
N VAL A 207 12.56 3.24 -7.62
CA VAL A 207 13.90 3.50 -7.11
C VAL A 207 14.42 2.23 -6.47
N THR A 208 15.66 1.88 -6.79
CA THR A 208 16.37 0.74 -6.22
C THR A 208 17.37 1.21 -5.17
N LEU A 209 17.37 0.54 -4.01
CA LEU A 209 18.24 0.86 -2.88
C LEU A 209 18.78 -0.41 -2.19
N VAL A 210 19.93 -0.29 -1.53
CA VAL A 210 20.59 -1.38 -0.80
C VAL A 210 20.93 -0.87 0.61
N PRO A 211 20.03 -1.05 1.60
CA PRO A 211 20.26 -0.54 2.94
C PRO A 211 21.20 -1.47 3.72
N THR A 212 21.99 -0.92 4.64
CA THR A 212 22.66 -1.74 5.66
C THR A 212 21.68 -2.13 6.76
N LYS A 213 22.09 -3.02 7.67
CA LYS A 213 21.26 -3.40 8.82
C LYS A 213 20.87 -2.16 9.63
N ASP A 214 19.59 -2.08 10.00
CA ASP A 214 19.00 -1.02 10.83
C ASP A 214 19.19 0.41 10.28
N ALA A 215 19.47 0.54 8.98
CA ALA A 215 19.63 1.84 8.34
C ALA A 215 18.28 2.45 7.95
N VAL A 216 18.19 3.77 8.10
CA VAL A 216 17.14 4.58 7.49
C VAL A 216 17.69 5.18 6.20
N VAL A 217 17.18 4.72 5.06
CA VAL A 217 17.62 5.17 3.73
C VAL A 217 16.54 5.98 3.04
N LEU A 218 16.96 6.99 2.26
CA LEU A 218 16.04 7.88 1.54
C LEU A 218 15.82 7.38 0.11
N ALA A 219 14.58 7.06 -0.24
CA ALA A 219 14.13 6.88 -1.62
C ALA A 219 13.50 8.18 -2.12
N ARG A 220 14.22 8.92 -2.97
CA ARG A 220 13.73 10.16 -3.56
C ARG A 220 13.14 9.93 -4.94
N PHE A 221 11.87 10.31 -5.11
CA PHE A 221 11.18 10.33 -6.38
C PHE A 221 11.10 11.77 -6.88
N HIS A 222 11.51 11.98 -8.13
CA HIS A 222 11.36 13.27 -8.77
C HIS A 222 9.94 13.37 -9.34
N THR A 223 9.15 14.27 -8.79
CA THR A 223 7.75 14.47 -9.15
C THR A 223 7.56 15.85 -9.74
N HIS A 224 6.69 15.94 -10.73
CA HIS A 224 6.32 17.17 -11.42
C HIS A 224 4.87 17.50 -11.07
N VAL A 225 4.70 18.38 -10.08
CA VAL A 225 3.38 18.85 -9.62
C VAL A 225 2.94 20.04 -10.47
N GLY A 226 1.86 19.87 -11.23
CA GLY A 226 1.28 20.87 -12.14
C GLY A 226 0.54 20.23 -13.31
N TYR A 227 0.19 21.03 -14.31
CA TYR A 227 -0.52 20.54 -15.48
C TYR A 227 0.38 19.71 -16.39
N LYS A 228 -0.23 18.73 -17.06
CA LYS A 228 0.38 17.90 -18.10
C LYS A 228 -0.10 18.40 -19.45
N ALA A 229 0.81 18.68 -20.37
CA ALA A 229 0.45 19.14 -21.70
C ALA A 229 1.32 18.48 -22.78
N LEU A 230 0.67 18.17 -23.89
CA LEU A 230 1.28 17.80 -25.16
C LEU A 230 1.21 19.02 -26.08
N PHE A 231 2.36 19.65 -26.31
CA PHE A 231 2.44 20.79 -27.22
C PHE A 231 2.87 20.34 -28.61
N THR A 232 2.24 20.89 -29.64
CA THR A 232 2.74 20.80 -31.03
C THR A 232 3.47 22.10 -31.35
N LEU A 233 4.79 22.05 -31.46
CA LEU A 233 5.61 23.24 -31.71
C LEU A 233 5.91 23.38 -33.20
N GLN A 234 5.69 24.57 -33.73
CA GLN A 234 5.94 24.91 -35.13
C GLN A 234 6.80 26.15 -35.28
N SER A 235 7.67 26.14 -36.30
CA SER A 235 8.50 27.28 -36.72
C SER A 235 8.31 27.50 -38.21
N ARG A 236 7.89 28.71 -38.60
CA ARG A 236 7.55 29.07 -40.01
C ARG A 236 6.55 28.12 -40.67
N GLY A 237 5.57 27.62 -39.89
CA GLY A 237 4.56 26.68 -40.36
C GLY A 237 5.05 25.24 -40.55
N GLN A 238 6.30 24.93 -40.17
CA GLN A 238 6.85 23.57 -40.17
C GLN A 238 7.02 23.07 -38.73
N PRO A 239 6.78 21.78 -38.45
CA PRO A 239 7.06 21.20 -37.13
C PRO A 239 8.53 21.37 -36.73
N LEU A 240 8.78 21.51 -35.43
CA LEU A 240 10.15 21.50 -34.91
C LEU A 240 10.82 20.13 -35.20
N PRO A 241 12.14 20.10 -35.46
CA PRO A 241 12.85 18.85 -35.69
C PRO A 241 12.79 17.89 -34.50
N PHE A 242 12.77 16.59 -34.79
CA PHE A 242 12.96 15.55 -33.77
C PHE A 242 14.26 15.77 -33.00
N GLY A 243 14.24 15.55 -31.69
CA GLY A 243 15.42 15.72 -30.84
C GLY A 243 15.67 17.16 -30.37
N SER A 244 14.80 18.12 -30.74
CA SER A 244 14.87 19.49 -30.19
C SER A 244 14.66 19.45 -28.67
N GLU A 245 15.55 20.09 -27.91
CA GLU A 245 15.42 20.23 -26.46
C GLU A 245 14.43 21.36 -26.15
N VAL A 246 13.44 21.10 -25.31
CA VAL A 246 12.46 22.09 -24.86
C VAL A 246 12.56 22.24 -23.35
N ARG A 247 12.70 23.48 -22.89
CA ARG A 247 12.75 23.83 -21.47
C ARG A 247 11.56 24.69 -21.09
N ALA A 248 10.93 24.36 -19.98
CA ALA A 248 9.85 25.09 -19.37
C ALA A 248 10.13 25.22 -17.87
N LYS A 249 10.71 26.35 -17.46
CA LYS A 249 11.16 26.59 -16.08
C LYS A 249 12.12 25.48 -15.60
N ASP A 250 11.66 24.57 -14.75
CA ASP A 250 12.44 23.48 -14.14
C ASP A 250 12.22 22.13 -14.86
N THR A 251 11.36 22.07 -15.87
CA THR A 251 11.05 20.86 -16.64
C THR A 251 11.72 20.92 -18.02
N ASN A 252 12.39 19.83 -18.40
CA ASN A 252 12.99 19.68 -19.72
C ASN A 252 12.38 18.45 -20.40
N SER A 253 12.22 18.53 -21.72
CA SER A 253 11.73 17.42 -22.54
C SER A 253 12.28 17.52 -23.96
N ILE A 254 11.96 16.53 -24.78
CA ILE A 254 12.48 16.39 -26.14
C ILE A 254 11.31 16.34 -27.11
N VAL A 255 11.45 17.05 -28.22
CA VAL A 255 10.49 17.00 -29.33
C VAL A 255 10.56 15.63 -30.01
N ALA A 256 9.41 14.97 -30.11
CA ALA A 256 9.17 13.72 -30.81
C ALA A 256 8.73 13.97 -32.26
N SER A 257 8.04 13.00 -32.87
CA SER A 257 7.47 13.14 -34.22
C SER A 257 6.48 14.30 -34.30
N GLU A 258 6.33 14.90 -35.49
CA GLU A 258 5.37 15.98 -35.78
C GLU A 258 5.51 17.23 -34.89
N GLY A 259 6.70 17.48 -34.34
CA GLY A 259 6.94 18.65 -33.48
C GLY A 259 6.30 18.54 -32.10
N GLN A 260 5.86 17.34 -31.68
CA GLN A 260 5.17 17.14 -30.42
C GLN A 260 6.13 17.05 -29.24
N VAL A 261 5.79 17.66 -28.11
CA VAL A 261 6.55 17.56 -26.85
C VAL A 261 5.62 17.43 -25.67
N TYR A 262 5.89 16.42 -24.83
CA TYR A 262 5.18 16.21 -23.57
C TYR A 262 5.91 16.88 -22.42
N LEU A 263 5.20 17.66 -21.62
CA LEU A 263 5.71 18.33 -20.43
C LEU A 263 4.71 18.17 -19.28
N ALA A 264 5.24 17.90 -18.09
CA ALA A 264 4.48 17.82 -16.84
C ALA A 264 4.98 18.86 -15.83
N GLY A 265 4.16 19.13 -14.81
CA GLY A 265 4.50 20.12 -13.78
C GLY A 265 4.37 21.57 -14.24
N LEU A 266 3.53 21.84 -15.24
CA LEU A 266 3.40 23.17 -15.82
C LEU A 266 2.50 24.07 -14.96
N ALA A 267 2.87 25.35 -14.87
CA ALA A 267 1.94 26.41 -14.44
C ALA A 267 0.89 26.66 -15.53
N PRO A 268 -0.29 27.26 -15.22
CA PRO A 268 -1.33 27.55 -16.22
C PRO A 268 -0.85 28.38 -17.42
N LYS A 269 0.15 29.23 -17.22
CA LYS A 269 0.76 30.08 -18.25
C LYS A 269 2.27 30.05 -18.10
N GLY A 270 2.98 30.17 -19.21
CA GLY A 270 4.44 30.18 -19.19
C GLY A 270 5.05 30.38 -20.57
N THR A 271 6.36 30.14 -20.65
CA THR A 271 7.12 30.21 -21.90
C THR A 271 7.93 28.93 -22.06
N LEU A 272 7.86 28.33 -23.24
CA LEU A 272 8.68 27.22 -23.67
C LEU A 272 9.87 27.76 -24.44
N TYR A 273 11.07 27.28 -24.13
CA TYR A 273 12.30 27.58 -24.85
C TYR A 273 12.75 26.32 -25.57
N ALA A 274 12.69 26.32 -26.90
CA ALA A 274 13.11 25.21 -27.74
C ALA A 274 14.47 25.50 -28.40
N GLN A 275 15.34 24.50 -28.47
CA GLN A 275 16.64 24.61 -29.13
C GLN A 275 16.99 23.29 -29.84
N TRP A 276 17.35 23.38 -31.12
CA TRP A 276 17.76 22.23 -31.94
C TRP A 276 19.13 22.39 -32.59
N GLY A 277 19.82 23.49 -32.28
CA GLY A 277 21.18 23.73 -32.72
C GLY A 277 21.79 24.98 -32.08
N PRO A 278 23.07 25.27 -32.36
CA PRO A 278 23.79 26.39 -31.75
C PRO A 278 23.43 27.76 -32.35
N GLY A 279 22.87 27.80 -33.56
CA GLY A 279 22.60 29.05 -34.28
C GLY A 279 21.40 29.85 -33.72
N PRO A 280 21.36 31.17 -33.93
CA PRO A 280 20.24 32.01 -33.48
C PRO A 280 18.92 31.67 -34.17
N GLN A 281 18.95 31.09 -35.38
CA GLN A 281 17.74 30.58 -36.04
C GLN A 281 17.38 29.14 -35.64
N GLN A 282 18.14 28.53 -34.74
CA GLN A 282 17.94 27.16 -34.25
C GLN A 282 17.41 27.14 -32.80
N ARG A 283 16.80 28.25 -32.39
CA ARG A 283 16.17 28.47 -31.09
C ARG A 283 14.80 29.11 -31.29
N CYS A 284 13.87 28.83 -30.40
CA CYS A 284 12.55 29.43 -30.37
C CYS A 284 12.11 29.68 -28.93
N SER A 285 11.31 30.73 -28.71
CA SER A 285 10.47 30.85 -27.52
C SER A 285 8.99 30.92 -27.89
N ALA A 286 8.14 30.13 -27.23
CA ALA A 286 6.70 30.15 -27.43
C ALA A 286 5.98 30.35 -26.09
N ARG A 287 5.06 31.30 -26.01
CA ARG A 287 4.20 31.51 -24.83
C ARG A 287 3.00 30.59 -24.91
N TYR A 288 2.64 29.99 -23.78
CA TYR A 288 1.49 29.11 -23.67
C TYR A 288 0.51 29.61 -22.60
N ASP A 289 -0.77 29.34 -22.81
CA ASP A 289 -1.85 29.61 -21.87
C ASP A 289 -2.84 28.44 -21.93
N LEU A 290 -2.89 27.67 -20.85
CA LEU A 290 -3.72 26.48 -20.69
C LEU A 290 -5.11 26.81 -20.14
N THR A 291 -5.34 28.04 -19.66
CA THR A 291 -6.62 28.43 -19.05
C THR A 291 -7.84 28.26 -19.96
N PRO A 292 -7.79 28.53 -21.29
CA PRO A 292 -8.94 28.31 -22.17
C PRO A 292 -9.27 26.83 -22.35
N THR A 293 -8.25 25.97 -22.40
CA THR A 293 -8.42 24.51 -22.58
C THR A 293 -9.00 23.88 -21.31
N LEU A 294 -8.56 24.33 -20.13
CA LEU A 294 -9.12 23.91 -18.84
C LEU A 294 -10.60 24.28 -18.66
N ALA A 295 -11.08 25.33 -19.31
CA ALA A 295 -12.49 25.74 -19.27
C ALA A 295 -13.39 24.88 -20.18
N GLN A 296 -12.83 24.22 -21.20
CA GLN A 296 -13.58 23.46 -22.21
C GLN A 296 -13.67 21.96 -21.87
N THR A 297 -12.69 21.44 -21.14
CA THR A 297 -12.65 20.03 -20.76
C THR A 297 -12.57 19.96 -19.24
N PRO A 298 -13.62 19.52 -18.53
CA PRO A 298 -13.52 19.19 -17.11
C PRO A 298 -12.63 17.96 -16.95
N HIS A 299 -11.57 18.05 -16.14
CA HIS A 299 -10.62 16.95 -15.81
C HIS A 299 -9.83 16.33 -16.98
N PRO A 300 -9.09 17.12 -17.79
CA PRO A 300 -8.20 16.55 -18.80
C PRO A 300 -6.92 16.04 -18.11
N LEU A 301 -6.67 14.73 -18.22
CA LEU A 301 -5.41 14.11 -17.78
C LEU A 301 -4.20 14.71 -18.52
N ILE A 302 -4.36 15.07 -19.79
CA ILE A 302 -3.33 15.71 -20.63
C ILE A 302 -3.99 16.77 -21.53
N LEU A 303 -3.49 17.99 -21.45
CA LEU A 303 -3.93 19.12 -22.28
C LEU A 303 -3.20 19.13 -23.62
N GLN A 304 -3.84 19.61 -24.68
CA GLN A 304 -3.21 19.74 -26.00
C GLN A 304 -3.27 21.18 -26.49
N GLN A 305 -2.16 21.68 -27.02
CA GLN A 305 -2.09 23.03 -27.59
C GLN A 305 -1.05 23.09 -28.71
N THR A 306 -1.40 23.72 -29.84
CA THR A 306 -0.43 24.02 -30.90
C THR A 306 0.13 25.42 -30.70
N LEU A 307 1.44 25.56 -30.75
CA LEU A 307 2.14 26.82 -30.55
C LEU A 307 3.07 27.10 -31.73
N SER A 308 2.95 28.31 -32.27
CA SER A 308 3.84 28.81 -33.30
C SER A 308 4.88 29.73 -32.69
N CYS A 309 6.15 29.48 -32.99
CA CYS A 309 7.29 30.29 -32.59
C CYS A 309 7.36 31.59 -33.40
N PRO A 310 7.18 32.78 -32.80
CA PRO A 310 7.54 34.03 -33.45
C PRO A 310 9.07 34.16 -33.46
N PHE A 311 9.63 34.59 -34.60
CA PHE A 311 11.03 35.01 -34.72
C PHE A 311 11.20 36.45 -34.24
#